data_AF-A0A7C7LFR4-F1
#
_entry.id   AF-A0A7C7LFR4-F1
#
_cell.length_a   1.000
_cell.length_b   1.000
_cell.length_c   1.000
_cell.angle_alpha   90.00
_cell.angle_beta   90.00
_cell.angle_gamma   90.00
#
_symmetry.space_group_name_H-M   'P 1'
#
loop_
_entity.id
_entity.type
_entity.pdbx_description
1 polymer ?
#
loop_
_entity_poly.entity_id
_entity_poly.type
_entity_poly.pdbx_seq_one_letter_code
_entity_poly.pdbx_strand_id
1 'polypeptide(L)'
;MKYVSILSFVAVLIVGIYGYQSNRSKREESLKSLQREVDQYTQQISTNPSDEPAHYKRGMAHRRLKSYQKAIDDFTKVIELNPQNADAYRYRGLTHAILGNLDQANEDYAKSLDLDDNKKKEG
;
A
#
# COMPACT_ATOMS: atom_id res chain seq x y z
N MET A 1 42.86 -34.98 -1.69
CA MET A 1 42.30 -33.65 -1.35
C MET A 1 41.09 -33.24 -2.24
N LYS A 2 40.11 -34.12 -2.50
CA LYS A 2 38.94 -33.78 -3.35
C LYS A 2 37.60 -33.62 -2.58
N TYR A 3 37.51 -34.11 -1.34
CA TYR A 3 36.26 -34.12 -0.56
C TYR A 3 35.91 -32.80 0.14
N VAL A 4 36.91 -31.99 0.51
CA VAL A 4 36.69 -30.73 1.26
C VAL A 4 36.05 -29.64 0.37
N SER A 5 36.27 -29.69 -0.95
CA SER A 5 35.70 -28.71 -1.89
C SER A 5 34.20 -28.95 -2.17
N ILE A 6 33.75 -30.21 -2.21
CA ILE A 6 32.35 -30.57 -2.51
C ILE A 6 31.40 -30.19 -1.36
N LEU A 7 31.82 -30.38 -0.10
CA LEU A 7 31.02 -30.01 1.07
C LEU A 7 30.73 -28.50 1.14
N SER A 8 31.67 -27.66 0.70
CA SER A 8 31.51 -26.21 0.72
C SER A 8 30.48 -25.71 -0.30
N PHE A 9 30.44 -26.31 -1.50
CA PHE A 9 29.45 -25.96 -2.52
C PHE A 9 28.01 -26.37 -2.15
N VAL A 10 27.83 -27.54 -1.52
CA VAL A 10 26.51 -28.04 -1.12
C VAL A 10 25.92 -27.19 0.01
N ALA A 11 26.73 -26.75 0.97
CA ALA A 11 26.27 -25.89 2.06
C ALA A 11 25.75 -24.51 1.57
N VAL A 12 26.41 -23.91 0.57
CA VAL A 12 25.99 -22.61 -0.01
C VAL A 12 24.65 -22.75 -0.76
N LEU A 13 24.47 -23.83 -1.52
CA LEU A 13 23.20 -24.09 -2.21
C LEU A 13 22.04 -24.31 -1.23
N ILE A 14 22.28 -25.05 -0.15
CA ILE A 14 21.28 -25.33 0.87
C ILE A 14 20.86 -24.05 1.61
N VAL A 15 21.81 -23.23 2.07
CA VAL A 15 21.51 -21.94 2.73
C VAL A 15 20.79 -20.97 1.78
N GLY A 16 21.20 -20.92 0.51
CA GLY A 16 20.52 -20.12 -0.51
C GLY A 16 19.07 -20.56 -0.75
N ILE A 17 18.81 -21.87 -0.84
CA ILE A 17 17.47 -22.43 -1.04
C ILE A 17 16.59 -22.23 0.20
N TYR A 18 17.10 -22.49 1.42
CA TYR A 18 16.35 -22.26 2.66
C TYR A 18 16.06 -20.77 2.90
N GLY A 19 17.02 -19.89 2.66
CA GLY A 19 16.82 -18.44 2.74
C GLY A 19 15.80 -17.93 1.71
N TYR A 20 15.83 -18.47 0.50
CA TYR A 20 14.87 -18.14 -0.56
C TYR A 20 13.44 -18.61 -0.23
N GLN A 21 13.26 -19.85 0.23
CA GLN A 21 11.95 -20.38 0.62
C GLN A 21 11.37 -19.65 1.84
N SER A 22 12.20 -19.32 2.84
CA SER A 22 11.78 -18.53 4.01
C SER A 22 11.28 -17.14 3.62
N ASN A 23 12.02 -16.45 2.73
CA ASN A 23 11.61 -15.14 2.22
C ASN A 23 10.35 -15.20 1.34
N ARG A 24 10.18 -16.28 0.56
CA ARG A 24 8.96 -16.51 -0.22
C ARG A 24 7.74 -16.73 0.66
N SER A 25 7.83 -17.61 1.67
CA SER A 25 6.74 -17.89 2.61
C SER A 25 6.24 -16.61 3.29
N LYS A 26 7.16 -15.79 3.80
CA LYS A 26 6.81 -14.50 4.44
C LYS A 26 6.09 -13.53 3.49
N ARG A 27 6.48 -13.51 2.21
CA ARG A 27 5.81 -12.68 1.19
C ARG A 27 4.40 -13.19 0.90
N GLU A 28 4.23 -14.50 0.76
CA GLU A 28 2.92 -15.12 0.53
C GLU A 28 1.96 -14.87 1.71
N GLU A 29 2.45 -15.01 2.94
CA GLU A 29 1.68 -14.66 4.15
C GLU A 29 1.31 -13.18 4.20
N SER A 30 2.24 -12.30 3.84
CA SER A 30 1.98 -10.86 3.78
C SER A 30 0.92 -10.50 2.73
N LEU A 31 1.01 -11.08 1.53
CA LEU A 31 0.01 -10.88 0.47
C LEU A 31 -1.36 -11.44 0.90
N LYS A 32 -1.39 -12.61 1.53
CA LYS A 32 -2.63 -13.21 2.04
C LYS A 32 -3.26 -12.34 3.13
N SER A 33 -2.46 -11.80 4.05
CA SER A 33 -2.94 -10.88 5.09
C SER A 33 -3.52 -9.61 4.48
N LEU A 34 -2.86 -9.05 3.47
CA LEU A 34 -3.32 -7.87 2.74
C LEU A 34 -4.64 -8.13 2.00
N GLN A 35 -4.79 -9.30 1.38
CA GLN A 35 -6.04 -9.66 0.71
C GLN A 35 -7.20 -9.76 1.70
N ARG A 36 -6.99 -10.38 2.87
CA ARG A 36 -8.01 -10.42 3.93
C ARG A 36 -8.41 -9.03 4.41
N GLU A 37 -7.44 -8.11 4.50
CA GLU A 37 -7.69 -6.71 4.87
C GLU A 37 -8.60 -6.02 3.84
N VAL A 38 -8.34 -6.23 2.55
CA VAL A 38 -9.22 -5.74 1.47
C VAL A 38 -10.63 -6.33 1.57
N ASP A 39 -10.74 -7.64 1.80
CA ASP A 39 -12.03 -8.33 1.86
C ASP A 39 -12.86 -7.84 3.05
N GLN A 40 -12.23 -7.67 4.23
CA GLN A 40 -12.87 -7.13 5.42
C GLN A 40 -13.42 -5.72 5.19
N TYR A 41 -12.61 -4.79 4.65
CA TYR A 41 -13.10 -3.44 4.40
C TYR A 41 -14.12 -3.40 3.27
N THR A 42 -14.05 -4.31 2.30
CA THR A 42 -15.09 -4.44 1.28
C THR A 42 -16.43 -4.84 1.89
N GLN A 43 -16.44 -5.79 2.82
CA GLN A 43 -17.65 -6.13 3.56
C GLN A 43 -18.15 -4.93 4.39
N GLN A 44 -17.26 -4.24 5.11
CA GLN A 44 -17.63 -3.06 5.89
C GLN A 44 -18.26 -1.96 5.02
N ILE A 45 -17.66 -1.65 3.87
CA ILE A 45 -18.18 -0.69 2.90
C ILE A 45 -19.53 -1.12 2.32
N SER A 46 -19.75 -2.43 2.12
CA SER A 46 -21.06 -2.93 1.66
C SER A 46 -22.18 -2.67 2.68
N THR A 47 -21.85 -2.67 3.98
CA THR A 47 -22.81 -2.36 5.05
C THR A 47 -22.95 -0.86 5.31
N ASN A 48 -21.86 -0.09 5.13
CA ASN A 48 -21.84 1.35 5.26
C ASN A 48 -21.00 1.98 4.14
N PRO A 49 -21.61 2.34 3.01
CA PRO A 49 -20.89 2.89 1.85
C PRO A 49 -20.21 4.23 2.13
N SER A 50 -20.62 4.94 3.17
CA SER A 50 -20.07 6.25 3.57
C SER A 50 -19.02 6.14 4.69
N ASP A 51 -18.55 4.93 5.00
CA ASP A 51 -17.47 4.71 5.96
C ASP A 51 -16.12 5.16 5.37
N GLU A 52 -15.82 6.45 5.54
CA GLU A 52 -14.58 7.07 5.06
C GLU A 52 -13.32 6.34 5.55
N PRO A 53 -13.18 5.99 6.85
CA PRO A 53 -12.04 5.22 7.32
C PRO A 53 -11.88 3.85 6.65
N ALA A 54 -12.98 3.16 6.32
CA ALA A 54 -12.92 1.87 5.63
C ALA A 54 -12.38 2.02 4.20
N HIS A 55 -12.82 3.03 3.45
CA HIS A 55 -12.26 3.35 2.12
C HIS A 55 -10.77 3.66 2.21
N TYR A 56 -10.38 4.51 3.16
CA TYR A 56 -8.97 4.87 3.35
C TYR A 56 -8.08 3.65 3.61
N LYS A 57 -8.50 2.78 4.54
CA LYS A 57 -7.72 1.58 4.89
C LYS A 57 -7.69 0.56 3.75
N ARG A 58 -8.79 0.39 3.01
CA ARG A 58 -8.81 -0.46 1.81
C ARG A 58 -7.89 0.07 0.72
N GLY A 59 -7.87 1.39 0.51
CA GLY A 59 -6.96 2.05 -0.42
C GLY A 59 -5.50 1.81 -0.06
N MET A 60 -5.15 1.93 1.22
CA MET A 60 -3.80 1.59 1.72
C MET A 60 -3.43 0.12 1.49
N ALA A 61 -4.35 -0.81 1.73
CA ALA A 61 -4.13 -2.22 1.45
C ALA A 61 -3.91 -2.48 -0.05
N HIS A 62 -4.72 -1.85 -0.92
CA HIS A 62 -4.55 -1.92 -2.37
C HIS A 62 -3.20 -1.34 -2.83
N ARG A 63 -2.72 -0.23 -2.25
CA ARG A 63 -1.37 0.29 -2.55
C ARG A 63 -0.28 -0.74 -2.22
N ARG A 64 -0.38 -1.37 -1.05
CA ARG A 64 0.59 -2.40 -0.60
C ARG A 64 0.55 -3.66 -1.48
N LEU A 65 -0.63 -4.00 -2.01
CA LEU A 65 -0.82 -5.03 -3.03
C LEU A 65 -0.42 -4.58 -4.44
N LYS A 66 0.05 -3.35 -4.62
CA LYS A 66 0.35 -2.73 -5.93
C LYS A 66 -0.85 -2.65 -6.87
N SER A 67 -2.07 -2.75 -6.34
CA SER A 67 -3.32 -2.51 -7.05
C SER A 67 -3.61 -1.01 -7.10
N TYR A 68 -2.73 -0.26 -7.77
CA TYR A 68 -2.67 1.20 -7.68
C TYR A 68 -3.96 1.90 -8.15
N GLN A 69 -4.59 1.43 -9.23
CA GLN A 69 -5.85 2.02 -9.68
C GLN A 69 -6.95 1.90 -8.63
N LYS A 70 -7.13 0.72 -8.03
CA LYS A 70 -8.12 0.51 -6.95
C LYS A 70 -7.84 1.38 -5.74
N ALA A 71 -6.56 1.59 -5.42
CA ALA A 71 -6.18 2.49 -4.34
C ALA A 71 -6.56 3.95 -4.65
N ILE A 72 -6.37 4.41 -5.90
CA ILE A 72 -6.81 5.74 -6.34
C ILE A 72 -8.32 5.89 -6.19
N ASP A 73 -9.09 4.88 -6.59
CA ASP A 73 -10.54 4.89 -6.48
C ASP A 73 -10.99 5.02 -5.01
N ASP A 74 -10.38 4.24 -4.10
CA ASP A 74 -10.65 4.31 -2.66
C ASP A 74 -10.26 5.67 -2.05
N PHE A 75 -9.09 6.23 -2.36
CA PHE A 75 -8.73 7.56 -1.85
C PHE A 75 -9.59 8.67 -2.45
N THR A 76 -10.02 8.52 -3.70
CA THR A 76 -10.99 9.44 -4.30
C THR A 76 -12.30 9.39 -3.52
N LYS A 77 -12.75 8.20 -3.13
CA LYS A 77 -13.96 8.09 -2.30
C LYS A 77 -13.80 8.73 -0.93
N VAL A 78 -12.62 8.62 -0.32
CA VAL A 78 -12.31 9.35 0.92
C VAL A 78 -12.42 10.86 0.73
N ILE A 79 -11.86 11.39 -0.35
CA ILE A 79 -11.90 12.83 -0.66
C ILE A 79 -13.33 13.31 -0.93
N GLU A 80 -14.16 12.51 -1.59
CA GLU A 80 -15.59 12.81 -1.78
C GLU A 80 -16.34 12.89 -0.44
N LEU A 81 -16.03 12.00 0.51
CA LEU A 81 -16.67 11.95 1.82
C LEU A 81 -16.13 13.02 2.77
N ASN A 82 -14.83 13.32 2.69
CA ASN A 82 -14.14 14.31 3.49
C ASN A 82 -13.10 15.08 2.65
N PRO A 83 -13.50 16.21 2.05
CA PRO A 83 -12.61 17.03 1.24
C PRO A 83 -11.44 17.67 2.01
N GLN A 84 -11.45 17.61 3.34
CA GLN A 84 -10.40 18.14 4.21
C GLN A 84 -9.41 17.06 4.67
N ASN A 85 -9.52 15.82 4.17
CA ASN A 85 -8.59 14.76 4.49
C ASN A 85 -7.27 14.91 3.70
N ALA A 86 -6.30 15.63 4.27
CA ALA A 86 -4.97 15.84 3.68
C ALA A 86 -4.23 14.53 3.36
N ASP A 87 -4.35 13.53 4.23
CA ASP A 87 -3.71 12.22 4.04
C ASP A 87 -4.22 11.51 2.78
N ALA A 88 -5.52 11.61 2.48
CA ALA A 88 -6.10 10.99 1.29
C ALA A 88 -5.54 11.60 0.00
N TYR A 89 -5.43 12.92 -0.06
CA TYR A 89 -4.74 13.60 -1.18
C TYR A 89 -3.28 13.15 -1.27
N ARG A 90 -2.54 13.16 -0.16
CA ARG A 90 -1.13 12.73 -0.14
C ARG A 90 -0.96 11.31 -0.70
N TYR A 91 -1.79 10.37 -0.25
CA TYR A 91 -1.66 8.98 -0.67
C TYR A 91 -2.19 8.70 -2.08
N ARG A 92 -3.19 9.44 -2.55
CA ARG A 92 -3.61 9.42 -3.95
C ARG A 92 -2.52 9.99 -4.87
N GLY A 93 -1.91 11.12 -4.49
CA GLY A 93 -0.79 11.73 -5.21
C GLY A 93 0.44 10.82 -5.28
N LEU A 94 0.82 10.17 -4.17
CA LEU A 94 1.87 9.13 -4.18
C LEU A 94 1.54 7.96 -5.09
N THR A 95 0.26 7.62 -5.25
CA THR A 95 -0.17 6.52 -6.12
C THR A 95 -0.16 6.93 -7.59
N HIS A 96 -0.60 8.15 -7.91
CA HIS A 96 -0.47 8.74 -9.24
C HIS A 96 0.99 8.83 -9.68
N ALA A 97 1.90 9.26 -8.80
CA ALA A 97 3.32 9.33 -9.09
C ALA A 97 3.92 7.96 -9.46
N ILE A 98 3.52 6.89 -8.76
CA ILE A 98 3.96 5.52 -9.08
C ILE A 98 3.49 5.09 -10.48
N LEU A 99 2.31 5.54 -10.91
CA LEU A 99 1.77 5.25 -12.24
C LEU A 99 2.32 6.18 -13.34
N GLY A 100 3.12 7.18 -13.00
CA GLY A 100 3.63 8.18 -13.95
C GLY A 100 2.65 9.33 -14.24
N ASN A 101 1.53 9.41 -13.51
CA ASN A 101 0.53 10.47 -13.63
C ASN A 101 0.98 11.71 -12.85
N LEU A 102 2.03 12.38 -13.35
CA LEU A 102 2.72 13.43 -12.58
C LEU A 102 1.87 14.68 -12.35
N ASP A 103 1.01 15.06 -13.31
CA ASP A 103 0.15 16.23 -13.18
C ASP A 103 -0.85 16.04 -12.03
N GLN A 104 -1.59 14.92 -12.03
CA GLN A 104 -2.51 14.59 -10.94
C GLN A 104 -1.79 14.43 -9.60
N ALA A 105 -0.58 13.89 -9.59
CA ALA A 105 0.22 13.77 -8.37
C ALA A 105 0.56 15.15 -7.78
N ASN A 106 0.98 16.10 -8.63
CA ASN A 106 1.32 17.46 -8.20
C ASN A 106 0.09 18.21 -7.65
N GLU A 107 -1.06 18.07 -8.30
CA GLU A 107 -2.33 18.66 -7.83
C GLU A 107 -2.69 18.13 -6.44
N ASP A 108 -2.64 16.81 -6.26
CA ASP A 108 -2.94 16.15 -4.98
C ASP A 108 -1.96 16.58 -3.87
N TYR A 109 -0.66 16.67 -4.16
CA TYR A 109 0.31 17.14 -3.16
C TYR A 109 0.11 18.59 -2.80
N ALA A 110 -0.13 19.46 -3.77
CA ALA A 110 -0.41 20.87 -3.52
C ALA A 110 -1.62 21.01 -2.59
N LYS A 111 -2.68 20.22 -2.84
CA LYS A 111 -3.87 20.25 -2.00
C LYS A 111 -3.63 19.70 -0.60
N SER A 112 -2.86 18.62 -0.46
CA SER A 112 -2.48 18.08 0.85
C SER A 112 -1.71 19.10 1.69
N LEU A 113 -0.76 19.82 1.09
CA LEU A 113 0.06 20.81 1.79
C LEU A 113 -0.76 22.03 2.22
N ASP A 114 -1.65 22.52 1.35
CA ASP A 114 -2.59 23.60 1.68
C ASP A 114 -3.45 23.24 2.91
N LEU A 115 -4.01 22.02 2.94
CA LEU A 115 -4.82 21.55 4.07
C LEU A 115 -4.02 21.41 5.37
N ASP A 116 -2.80 20.87 5.31
CA ASP A 116 -1.93 20.73 6.48
C ASP A 116 -1.49 22.09 7.04
N ASP A 117 -1.19 23.06 6.18
CA ASP A 117 -0.79 24.40 6.62
C ASP A 117 -1.96 25.21 7.18
N ASN A 118 -3.17 25.02 6.66
CA ASN A 118 -4.37 25.63 7.23
C ASN A 118 -4.68 25.04 8.61
N LYS A 119 -4.56 23.71 8.79
CA LYS A 119 -4.74 23.06 10.09
C LYS A 119 -3.78 23.57 11.18
N LYS A 120 -2.53 23.91 10.82
CA LYS A 120 -1.55 24.47 11.77
C LYS A 120 -1.86 25.90 12.20
N LYS A 121 -2.57 26.67 11.38
CA LYS A 121 -2.93 28.07 11.69
C LYS A 121 -4.16 28.19 12.59
N GLU A 122 -4.98 27.13 12.65
CA GLU A 122 -6.23 27.09 13.40
C GLU A 122 -6.12 26.46 14.80
N GLY A 123 -4.97 25.85 15.14
CA GLY A 123 -4.69 25.23 16.44
C GLY A 123 -3.79 26.07 17.32
#